data_AF-A0A938EGC6-F1
#
_entry.id   AF-A0A938EGC6-F1
#
_cell.length_a   1.000
_cell.length_b   1.000
_cell.length_c   1.000
_cell.angle_alpha   90.00
_cell.angle_beta   90.00
_cell.angle_gamma   90.00
#
_symmetry.space_group_name_H-M   'P 1'
#
loop_
_entity.id
_entity.type
_entity.pdbx_description
1 polymer ?
#
loop_
_entity_poly.entity_id
_entity_poly.type
_entity_poly.pdbx_seq_one_letter_code
_entity_poly.pdbx_strand_id
1 'polypeptide(L)'
;MTYAGGGGGSNAGSSNQGSGTGGSGGGGAGANRSRNASAGTANTGGGGGGRESSSANGGSSTGGSGIVVIRYSSSLYGAATSTTGASVTYNNGAGGYHVYTFNALGSITF
;
A
#
# COMPACT_ATOMS: atom_id res chain seq x y z
N MET A 1 -11.30 -2.99 -0.96
CA MET A 1 -9.91 -2.48 -0.96
C MET A 1 -8.99 -3.68 -1.09
N THR A 2 -8.07 -3.66 -2.05
CA THR A 2 -7.08 -4.73 -2.22
C THR A 2 -5.76 -4.25 -1.66
N TYR A 3 -5.11 -5.09 -0.85
CA TYR A 3 -3.78 -4.83 -0.32
C TYR A 3 -2.76 -5.68 -1.10
N ALA A 4 -1.54 -5.17 -1.16
CA ALA A 4 -0.41 -5.69 -1.91
C ALA A 4 -0.65 -5.74 -3.43
N GLY A 5 0.28 -5.17 -4.19
CA GLY A 5 0.25 -5.19 -5.65
C GLY A 5 1.60 -4.82 -6.22
N GLY A 6 2.05 -5.49 -7.28
CA GLY A 6 3.32 -5.19 -7.93
C GLY A 6 3.32 -3.81 -8.61
N GLY A 7 4.49 -3.19 -8.72
CA GLY A 7 4.68 -2.02 -9.56
C GLY A 7 4.66 -2.37 -11.05
N GLY A 8 4.29 -1.41 -11.89
CA GLY A 8 4.31 -1.56 -13.34
C GLY A 8 5.71 -1.47 -13.92
N GLY A 9 6.00 -2.27 -14.94
CA GLY A 9 7.24 -2.20 -15.72
C GLY A 9 7.31 -0.95 -16.60
N SER A 10 8.52 -0.53 -16.97
CA SER A 10 8.75 0.60 -17.87
C SER A 10 8.60 0.23 -19.34
N ASN A 11 8.49 1.25 -20.21
CA ASN A 11 8.43 1.06 -21.66
C ASN A 11 9.40 2.00 -22.40
N ALA A 12 10.42 1.39 -23.02
CA ALA A 12 11.45 2.08 -23.82
C ALA A 12 10.99 2.50 -25.24
N GLY A 13 9.68 2.44 -25.52
CA GLY A 13 9.02 2.85 -26.75
C GLY A 13 8.79 4.35 -26.85
N SER A 14 8.20 4.83 -27.95
CA SER A 14 7.99 6.27 -28.18
C SER A 14 7.14 6.90 -27.07
N SER A 15 7.20 8.23 -26.92
CA SER A 15 6.47 9.00 -25.89
C SER A 15 4.95 8.78 -25.85
N ASN A 16 4.37 8.16 -26.88
CA ASN A 16 2.95 7.84 -26.98
C ASN A 16 2.61 6.39 -26.55
N GLN A 17 3.59 5.57 -26.19
CA GLN A 17 3.34 4.21 -25.70
C GLN A 17 3.14 4.22 -24.18
N GLY A 18 2.07 3.57 -23.72
CA GLY A 18 1.81 3.38 -22.30
C GLY A 18 2.90 2.52 -21.64
N SER A 19 3.23 2.84 -20.39
CA SER A 19 4.00 1.98 -19.49
C SER A 19 3.09 0.94 -18.82
N GLY A 20 3.69 -0.06 -18.18
CA GLY A 20 2.93 -1.04 -17.40
C GLY A 20 2.16 -0.34 -16.28
N THR A 21 0.87 -0.65 -16.14
CA THR A 21 0.08 -0.20 -14.99
C THR A 21 0.54 -0.94 -13.73
N GLY A 22 0.44 -0.29 -12.58
CA GLY A 22 0.61 -0.99 -11.31
C GLY A 22 -0.57 -1.93 -11.00
N GLY A 23 -0.34 -2.91 -10.15
CA GLY A 23 -1.37 -3.86 -9.72
C GLY A 23 -2.44 -3.21 -8.84
N SER A 24 -3.63 -3.84 -8.78
CA SER A 24 -4.81 -3.31 -8.09
C SER A 24 -4.65 -3.04 -6.59
N GLY A 25 -3.60 -3.58 -5.95
CA GLY A 25 -3.20 -3.25 -4.57
C GLY A 25 -2.44 -1.94 -4.41
N GLY A 26 -2.69 -0.96 -5.29
CA GLY A 26 -2.02 0.35 -5.27
C GLY A 26 -0.59 0.32 -5.81
N GLY A 27 -0.27 -0.54 -6.76
CA GLY A 27 1.02 -0.47 -7.45
C GLY A 27 1.15 0.83 -8.25
N GLY A 28 2.34 1.41 -8.26
CA GLY A 28 2.65 2.55 -9.11
C GLY A 28 2.87 2.13 -10.57
N ALA A 29 2.39 2.92 -11.53
CA ALA A 29 2.68 2.70 -12.95
C ALA A 29 4.16 2.93 -13.27
N GLY A 30 4.71 2.18 -14.22
CA GLY A 30 6.09 2.34 -14.69
C GLY A 30 6.31 3.66 -15.43
N ALA A 31 7.57 4.02 -15.66
CA ALA A 31 7.95 5.18 -16.46
C ALA A 31 7.86 4.89 -17.98
N ASN A 32 7.77 5.96 -18.77
CA ASN A 32 8.08 5.98 -20.19
C ASN A 32 8.84 7.27 -20.53
N ARG A 33 9.15 7.50 -21.81
CA ARG A 33 9.92 8.70 -22.23
C ARG A 33 9.28 10.05 -21.92
N SER A 34 7.96 10.12 -21.71
CA SER A 34 7.22 11.36 -21.45
C SER A 34 6.67 11.46 -20.03
N ARG A 35 6.78 10.41 -19.21
CA ARG A 35 6.21 10.32 -17.86
C ARG A 35 7.11 9.54 -16.91
N ASN A 36 7.29 10.09 -15.71
CA ASN A 36 8.00 9.42 -14.62
C ASN A 36 7.19 8.24 -14.08
N ALA A 37 7.88 7.27 -13.46
CA ALA A 37 7.23 6.21 -12.71
C ALA A 37 6.44 6.80 -11.53
N SER A 38 5.31 6.17 -11.18
CA SER A 38 4.51 6.57 -10.02
C SER A 38 4.90 5.75 -8.79
N ALA A 39 4.81 6.36 -7.61
CA ALA A 39 4.95 5.64 -6.35
C ALA A 39 3.75 4.70 -6.14
N GLY A 40 3.96 3.65 -5.36
CA GLY A 40 2.85 2.86 -4.85
C GLY A 40 1.97 3.70 -3.91
N THR A 41 0.68 3.40 -3.87
CA THR A 41 -0.28 4.05 -2.99
C THR A 41 0.09 3.77 -1.53
N ALA A 42 0.11 4.81 -0.69
CA ALA A 42 0.34 4.64 0.74
C ALA A 42 -0.75 3.78 1.38
N ASN A 43 -0.36 2.99 2.39
CA ASN A 43 -1.24 2.12 3.18
C ASN A 43 -1.91 1.01 2.36
N THR A 44 -1.30 0.62 1.23
CA THR A 44 -1.73 -0.55 0.46
C THR A 44 -0.64 -1.60 0.31
N GLY A 45 0.62 -1.30 0.62
CA GLY A 45 1.76 -2.19 0.37
C GLY A 45 2.08 -2.40 -1.10
N GLY A 46 1.66 -1.46 -1.97
CA GLY A 46 1.91 -1.52 -3.40
C GLY A 46 3.36 -1.23 -3.78
N GLY A 47 3.92 -1.92 -4.76
CA GLY A 47 5.24 -1.67 -5.32
C GLY A 47 5.29 -0.39 -6.15
N GLY A 48 6.44 0.26 -6.21
CA GLY A 48 6.66 1.43 -7.06
C GLY A 48 6.93 1.05 -8.52
N GLY A 49 6.64 1.95 -9.44
CA GLY A 49 6.87 1.73 -10.87
C GLY A 49 8.35 1.64 -11.23
N GLY A 50 8.67 0.73 -12.15
CA GLY A 50 10.01 0.58 -12.72
C GLY A 50 10.32 1.66 -13.76
N ARG A 51 11.62 1.84 -14.06
CA ARG A 51 12.11 2.70 -15.14
C ARG A 51 13.02 1.94 -16.09
N GLU A 52 13.11 2.39 -17.33
CA GLU A 52 14.18 1.97 -18.23
C GLU A 52 15.46 2.75 -17.94
N SER A 53 16.60 2.19 -18.31
CA SER A 53 17.91 2.81 -18.10
C SER A 53 18.12 4.08 -18.92
N SER A 54 17.46 4.19 -20.08
CA SER A 54 17.69 5.24 -21.09
C SER A 54 16.69 6.39 -21.06
N SER A 55 15.75 6.44 -20.11
CA SER A 55 14.85 7.60 -20.01
C SER A 55 15.63 8.81 -19.51
N ALA A 56 15.71 9.85 -20.34
CA ALA A 56 16.40 11.10 -20.00
C ALA A 56 15.73 11.85 -18.82
N ASN A 57 14.46 11.52 -18.52
CA ASN A 57 13.68 12.10 -17.43
C ASN A 57 13.07 10.98 -16.56
N GLY A 58 13.14 11.16 -15.24
CA GLY A 58 12.42 10.33 -14.26
C GLY A 58 13.19 9.13 -13.68
N GLY A 59 13.11 8.96 -12.36
CA GLY A 59 13.59 7.79 -11.62
C GLY A 59 12.55 6.66 -11.55
N SER A 60 12.98 5.48 -11.09
CA SER A 60 12.04 4.53 -10.48
C SER A 60 11.42 5.15 -9.24
N SER A 61 10.22 4.72 -8.87
CA SER A 61 9.52 5.25 -7.71
C SER A 61 9.45 4.24 -6.57
N THR A 62 9.24 4.73 -5.35
CA THR A 62 9.19 3.89 -4.14
C THR A 62 7.89 3.12 -4.05
N GLY A 63 7.92 1.98 -3.35
CA GLY A 63 6.70 1.32 -2.88
C GLY A 63 5.95 2.18 -1.87
N GLY A 64 4.64 1.96 -1.79
CA GLY A 64 3.79 2.52 -0.75
C GLY A 64 3.92 1.76 0.56
N SER A 65 3.71 2.44 1.69
CA SER A 65 3.63 1.80 3.01
C SER A 65 2.58 0.67 3.02
N GLY A 66 2.85 -0.38 3.79
CA GLY A 66 1.87 -1.41 4.10
C GLY A 66 0.94 -1.01 5.24
N ILE A 67 0.13 -1.96 5.68
CA ILE A 67 -0.68 -1.85 6.91
C ILE A 67 -0.43 -3.06 7.80
N VAL A 68 -0.70 -2.93 9.09
CA VAL A 68 -0.78 -4.05 10.02
C VAL A 68 -2.21 -4.19 10.52
N VAL A 69 -2.76 -5.40 10.48
CA VAL A 69 -4.09 -5.71 11.01
C VAL A 69 -3.96 -6.73 12.12
N ILE A 70 -4.44 -6.37 13.31
CA ILE A 70 -4.56 -7.28 14.44
C ILE A 70 -6.03 -7.61 14.63
N ARG A 71 -6.37 -8.89 14.64
CA ARG A 71 -7.73 -9.40 14.84
C ARG A 71 -7.73 -10.51 15.88
N TYR A 72 -8.63 -10.42 16.85
CA TYR A 72 -8.80 -11.44 17.88
C TYR A 72 -10.23 -11.51 18.40
N SER A 73 -10.61 -12.65 18.98
CA SER A 73 -11.99 -12.90 19.41
C SER A 73 -12.40 -11.99 20.57
N SER A 74 -13.55 -11.32 20.44
CA SER A 74 -14.12 -10.49 21.51
C SER A 74 -14.84 -11.29 22.59
N SER A 75 -15.09 -12.59 22.37
CA SER A 75 -15.69 -13.45 23.39
C SER A 75 -14.68 -14.03 24.37
N LEU A 76 -13.39 -14.02 24.00
CA LEU A 76 -12.30 -14.60 24.79
C LEU A 76 -11.43 -13.53 25.45
N TYR A 77 -11.29 -12.36 24.83
CA TYR A 77 -10.40 -11.30 25.29
C TYR A 77 -11.08 -9.93 25.19
N GLY A 78 -10.75 -9.04 26.12
CA GLY A 78 -11.21 -7.65 26.11
C GLY A 78 -10.56 -6.81 25.01
N ALA A 79 -11.13 -5.64 24.74
CA ALA A 79 -10.52 -4.65 23.87
C ALA A 79 -9.17 -4.16 24.44
N ALA A 80 -8.27 -3.74 23.56
CA ALA A 80 -7.04 -3.06 23.94
C ALA A 80 -7.33 -1.81 24.78
N THR A 81 -6.49 -1.56 25.78
CA THR A 81 -6.59 -0.42 26.70
C THR A 81 -6.05 0.87 26.09
N SER A 82 -5.12 0.79 25.13
CA SER A 82 -4.61 1.95 24.40
C SER A 82 -4.02 1.59 23.05
N THR A 83 -4.09 2.54 22.11
CA THR A 83 -3.45 2.45 20.79
C THR A 83 -2.89 3.79 20.36
N THR A 84 -1.71 3.78 19.72
CA THR A 84 -1.16 4.93 19.00
C THR A 84 -0.97 4.59 17.52
N GLY A 85 -1.15 5.55 16.61
CA GLY A 85 -0.96 5.32 15.17
C GLY A 85 -1.94 4.33 14.50
N ALA A 86 -2.93 3.82 15.25
CA ALA A 86 -3.98 2.94 14.75
C ALA A 86 -5.27 3.71 14.49
N SER A 87 -5.97 3.35 13.43
CA SER A 87 -7.41 3.57 13.34
C SER A 87 -8.12 2.33 13.86
N VAL A 88 -8.98 2.49 14.87
CA VAL A 88 -9.84 1.42 15.37
C VAL A 88 -11.03 1.31 14.43
N THR A 89 -11.01 0.31 13.54
CA THR A 89 -12.09 0.11 12.57
C THR A 89 -13.25 -0.68 13.18
N TYR A 90 -12.98 -1.51 14.21
CA TYR A 90 -14.02 -2.35 14.78
C TYR A 90 -13.84 -2.66 16.27
N ASN A 91 -14.78 -2.16 17.07
CA ASN A 91 -14.79 -2.35 18.51
C ASN A 91 -16.20 -2.60 19.05
N ASN A 92 -17.07 -3.31 18.31
CA ASN A 92 -18.34 -3.75 18.90
C ASN A 92 -19.08 -4.83 18.08
N GLY A 93 -18.96 -6.10 18.50
CA GLY A 93 -20.09 -7.04 18.49
C GLY A 93 -20.55 -7.71 17.19
N ALA A 94 -20.76 -7.00 16.06
CA ALA A 94 -21.26 -7.64 14.83
C ALA A 94 -20.12 -8.37 14.09
N GLY A 95 -19.79 -9.57 14.55
CA GLY A 95 -18.78 -10.45 13.97
C GLY A 95 -17.93 -11.19 14.98
N GLY A 96 -17.94 -10.79 16.26
CA GLY A 96 -17.23 -11.50 17.34
C GLY A 96 -15.72 -11.26 17.42
N TYR A 97 -15.22 -10.14 16.89
CA TYR A 97 -13.79 -9.81 16.91
C TYR A 97 -13.54 -8.36 17.30
N HIS A 98 -12.41 -8.11 17.96
CA HIS A 98 -11.75 -6.81 17.98
C HIS A 98 -10.79 -6.72 16.79
N VAL A 99 -10.79 -5.58 16.08
CA VAL A 99 -9.92 -5.37 14.91
C VAL A 99 -9.26 -3.99 14.98
N TYR A 100 -7.93 -3.99 14.95
CA TYR A 100 -7.09 -2.80 14.95
C TYR A 100 -6.30 -2.72 13.64
N THR A 101 -6.31 -1.56 12.98
CA THR A 101 -5.58 -1.34 11.74
C THR A 101 -4.57 -0.21 11.90
N PHE A 102 -3.30 -0.52 11.70
CA PHE A 102 -2.20 0.43 11.72
C PHE A 102 -1.86 0.83 10.29
N ASN A 103 -1.95 2.13 10.00
CA ASN A 103 -1.56 2.76 8.74
C ASN A 103 -0.33 3.66 8.91
N ALA A 104 0.22 3.70 10.13
CA ALA A 104 1.43 4.42 10.49
C ALA A 104 2.16 3.64 11.60
N LEU A 105 3.34 4.12 11.98
CA LEU A 105 4.04 3.63 13.16
C LEU A 105 3.18 3.84 14.40
N GLY A 106 3.15 2.85 15.29
CA GLY A 106 2.24 2.86 16.43
C GLY A 106 2.46 1.71 17.39
N SER A 107 1.63 1.67 18.42
CA SER A 107 1.63 0.67 19.48
C SER A 107 0.21 0.24 19.86
N ILE A 108 0.10 -0.94 20.45
CA ILE A 108 -1.11 -1.46 21.09
C ILE A 108 -0.76 -1.98 22.47
N THR A 109 -1.63 -1.71 23.44
CA THR A 109 -1.51 -2.20 24.81
C THR A 109 -2.82 -2.87 25.18
N PHE A 110 -2.73 -4.09 25.72
CA PHE A 110 -3.86 -4.90 26.17
C PHE A 110 -4.01 -4.75 27.67
#